data_AF-A0A419JJM5-F1
#
_entry.id   AF-A0A419JJM5-F1
#
_cell.length_a   1.000
_cell.length_b   1.000
_cell.length_c   1.000
_cell.angle_alpha   90.00
_cell.angle_beta   90.00
_cell.angle_gamma   90.00
#
_symmetry.space_group_name_H-M   'P 1'
#
loop_
_entity.id
_entity.type
_entity.pdbx_description
1 polymer ?
#
loop_
_entity_poly.entity_id
_entity_poly.type
_entity_poly.pdbx_seq_one_letter_code
_entity_poly.pdbx_strand_id
1 'polypeptide(L)'
;MPWVKISSKVGIAEEFRRLSGADQQRMLPSGALPINILDINELERILNGVVGICPGKSGEKKVIALEGFYPPKFGIWATHRIFRVIYTLEGRKMYVIAKHMTKHDGDKEFWALYYKFYKIPYMPTPYYFLYDKRLEKDFRDVYGYFWMEYIEHEINFEEYLLDWVLGRIRRLDLYNLVELLTLVWSKGIKHNDLKGEHLLLKGDKWHLIDFEKFKHFRKPEDKEDDLAMLIGDSSLFLDGYLSFHHIELEGEMKKRYDEFAGMVLDAFGVDISRNPHFKMLLSVIRSEGIRESAAFR
;
A
#
# COMPACT_ATOMS: atom_id res chain seq x y z
N MET A 1 11.14 2.33 -3.42
CA MET A 1 10.36 3.21 -2.51
C MET A 1 11.20 3.89 -1.42
N PRO A 2 11.15 5.24 -1.26
CA PRO A 2 11.96 5.93 -0.26
C PRO A 2 11.29 5.96 1.12
N TRP A 3 11.84 5.20 2.05
CA TRP A 3 11.58 5.37 3.48
C TRP A 3 12.45 6.50 4.00
N VAL A 4 11.87 7.45 4.73
CA VAL A 4 12.61 8.59 5.30
C VAL A 4 12.78 8.37 6.78
N LYS A 5 14.03 8.42 7.27
CA LYS A 5 14.32 8.29 8.69
C LYS A 5 13.75 9.49 9.45
N ILE A 6 12.86 9.25 10.40
CA ILE A 6 12.24 10.28 11.25
C ILE A 6 13.02 10.41 12.56
N SER A 7 13.19 9.28 13.25
CA SER A 7 13.77 9.24 14.60
C SER A 7 14.64 7.99 14.80
N SER A 8 15.57 8.06 15.75
CA SER A 8 16.41 6.95 16.19
C SER A 8 16.93 7.18 17.61
N LYS A 9 17.61 6.19 18.20
CA LYS A 9 18.23 6.35 19.53
C LYS A 9 19.22 7.52 19.63
N VAL A 10 19.76 7.99 18.50
CA VAL A 10 20.64 9.17 18.42
C VAL A 10 19.89 10.49 18.21
N GLY A 11 18.55 10.46 18.23
CA GLY A 11 17.67 11.62 18.04
C GLY A 11 16.99 11.65 16.66
N ILE A 12 16.36 12.79 16.37
CA ILE A 12 15.69 13.09 15.10
C ILE A 12 16.72 13.17 13.97
N ALA A 13 16.43 12.52 12.84
CA ALA A 13 17.33 12.50 11.70
C ALA A 13 17.45 13.86 10.99
N GLU A 14 18.64 14.14 10.45
CA GLU A 14 18.90 15.38 9.70
C GLU A 14 18.08 15.46 8.41
N GLU A 15 17.90 14.33 7.71
CA GLU A 15 17.03 14.22 6.52
C GLU A 15 15.61 14.70 6.80
N PHE A 16 15.03 14.30 7.93
CA PHE A 16 13.70 14.73 8.34
C PHE A 16 13.64 16.24 8.66
N ARG A 17 14.66 16.78 9.35
CA ARG A 17 14.74 18.23 9.66
C ARG A 17 14.82 19.09 8.40
N ARG A 18 15.38 18.57 7.31
CA ARG A 18 15.55 19.27 6.03
C ARG A 18 14.27 19.33 5.18
N LEU A 19 13.26 18.52 5.47
CA LEU A 19 11.96 18.61 4.80
C LEU A 19 11.32 19.98 5.05
N SER A 20 10.60 20.53 4.08
CA SER A 20 9.93 21.83 4.27
C SER A 20 8.83 21.72 5.34
N GLY A 21 8.43 22.85 5.92
CA GLY A 21 7.39 22.86 6.96
C GLY A 21 6.06 22.23 6.50
N ALA A 22 5.71 22.40 5.22
CA ALA A 22 4.52 21.77 4.65
C ALA A 22 4.66 20.25 4.53
N ASP A 23 5.84 19.76 4.11
CA ASP A 23 6.11 18.32 3.98
C ASP A 23 6.14 17.63 5.35
N GLN A 24 6.75 18.29 6.35
CA GLN A 24 6.73 17.82 7.74
C GLN A 24 5.29 17.77 8.29
N GLN A 25 4.46 18.79 8.07
CA GLN A 25 3.05 18.79 8.51
C GLN A 25 2.23 17.67 7.86
N ARG A 26 2.51 17.33 6.59
CA ARG A 26 1.86 16.20 5.92
C ARG A 26 2.31 14.84 6.47
N MET A 27 3.50 14.74 7.06
CA MET A 27 3.98 13.56 7.76
C MET A 27 3.53 13.48 9.24
N LEU A 28 3.33 14.61 9.93
CA LEU A 28 2.88 14.71 11.34
C LEU A 28 1.35 14.82 11.55
N PRO A 29 0.68 13.95 12.34
CA PRO A 29 -0.78 13.87 12.43
C PRO A 29 -1.48 15.23 12.62
N SER A 30 -2.49 15.52 11.81
CA SER A 30 -3.32 16.73 11.92
C SER A 30 -4.44 16.48 12.92
N GLY A 31 -4.16 16.73 14.21
CA GLY A 31 -5.11 16.55 15.31
C GLY A 31 -4.40 16.57 16.66
N ALA A 32 -5.15 16.74 17.75
CA ALA A 32 -4.61 16.53 19.09
C ALA A 32 -4.17 15.07 19.22
N LEU A 33 -2.87 14.84 19.20
CA LEU A 33 -2.25 13.53 19.40
C LEU A 33 -2.63 13.02 20.80
N PRO A 34 -3.36 11.90 20.97
CA PRO A 34 -2.88 10.96 21.97
C PRO A 34 -1.60 10.37 21.40
N ILE A 35 -0.47 10.56 22.09
CA ILE A 35 0.85 10.04 21.73
C ILE A 35 1.61 10.97 20.76
N ASN A 36 2.41 11.88 21.34
CA ASN A 36 3.51 12.57 20.65
C ASN A 36 4.25 11.58 19.74
N ILE A 37 4.71 12.01 18.54
CA ILE A 37 5.60 11.26 17.63
C ILE A 37 6.34 10.19 18.42
N LEU A 38 5.88 8.93 18.32
CA LEU A 38 6.19 7.90 19.30
C LEU A 38 7.68 7.93 19.61
N ASP A 39 8.02 8.39 20.83
CA ASP A 39 9.41 8.42 21.27
C ASP A 39 9.97 7.00 21.12
N ILE A 40 11.26 6.88 20.82
CA ILE A 40 11.88 5.57 20.59
C ILE A 40 11.67 4.66 21.81
N ASN A 41 11.68 5.21 23.03
CA ASN A 41 11.41 4.45 24.24
C ASN A 41 9.94 4.06 24.39
N GLU A 42 9.01 4.89 23.91
CA GLU A 42 7.59 4.56 23.89
C GLU A 42 7.27 3.48 22.85
N LEU A 43 7.87 3.56 21.66
CA LEU A 43 7.83 2.46 20.67
C LEU A 43 8.36 1.17 21.27
N GLU A 44 9.51 1.23 21.94
CA GLU A 44 10.14 0.09 22.59
C GLU A 44 9.21 -0.52 23.64
N ARG A 45 8.59 0.31 24.48
CA ARG A 45 7.60 -0.12 25.46
C ARG A 45 6.40 -0.80 24.80
N ILE A 46 5.84 -0.22 23.73
CA ILE A 46 4.70 -0.80 23.00
C ILE A 46 5.09 -2.13 22.38
N LEU A 47 6.22 -2.22 21.68
CA LEU A 47 6.68 -3.46 21.04
C LEU A 47 6.91 -4.59 22.06
N ASN A 48 7.45 -4.26 23.24
CA ASN A 48 7.62 -5.24 24.32
C ASN A 48 6.31 -5.61 25.01
N GLY A 49 5.30 -4.72 25.02
CA GLY A 49 3.98 -4.97 25.58
C GLY A 49 3.04 -5.79 24.69
N VAL A 50 3.26 -5.82 23.37
CA VAL A 50 2.42 -6.58 22.43
C VAL A 50 3.00 -7.98 22.21
N VAL A 51 2.34 -8.98 22.82
CA VAL A 51 2.72 -10.41 22.75
C VAL A 51 2.68 -10.97 21.31
N GLY A 52 1.87 -10.38 20.42
CA GLY A 52 1.70 -10.83 19.04
C GLY A 52 2.75 -10.37 18.02
N ILE A 53 3.56 -9.34 18.33
CA ILE A 53 4.63 -8.89 17.43
C ILE A 53 5.78 -9.89 17.57
N CYS A 54 5.97 -10.75 16.56
CA CYS A 54 6.83 -11.95 16.54
C CYS A 54 6.38 -13.10 17.47
N PRO A 55 5.29 -13.81 17.12
CA PRO A 55 4.82 -14.97 17.87
C PRO A 55 5.90 -16.06 17.94
N GLY A 56 6.16 -16.59 19.14
CA GLY A 56 7.10 -17.70 19.35
C GLY A 56 8.56 -17.31 19.54
N LYS A 57 8.89 -16.02 19.60
CA LYS A 57 10.24 -15.52 19.97
C LYS A 57 10.18 -14.77 21.29
N SER A 58 10.98 -15.19 22.26
CA SER A 58 11.08 -14.57 23.58
C SER A 58 12.34 -13.71 23.65
N GLY A 59 12.19 -12.40 23.79
CA GLY A 59 13.34 -11.52 23.95
C GLY A 59 12.95 -10.05 24.00
N GLU A 60 13.83 -9.24 24.58
CA GLU A 60 13.69 -7.78 24.61
C GLU A 60 13.80 -7.24 23.19
N LYS A 61 12.74 -6.58 22.73
CA LYS A 61 12.73 -5.88 21.44
C LYS A 61 13.33 -4.50 21.65
N LYS A 62 14.43 -4.17 20.97
CA LYS A 62 15.10 -2.86 21.10
C LYS A 62 14.86 -2.01 19.87
N VAL A 63 14.16 -0.90 19.99
CA VAL A 63 13.86 -0.04 18.84
C VAL A 63 15.13 0.72 18.44
N ILE A 64 15.44 0.68 17.16
CA ILE A 64 16.62 1.34 16.57
C ILE A 64 16.20 2.66 15.94
N ALA A 65 15.13 2.64 15.15
CA ALA A 65 14.70 3.76 14.35
C ALA A 65 13.21 3.67 13.97
N LEU A 66 12.68 4.84 13.64
CA LEU A 66 11.37 5.04 13.04
C LEU A 66 11.56 5.72 11.69
N GLU A 67 10.97 5.16 10.65
CA GLU A 67 10.93 5.74 9.32
C GLU A 67 9.48 5.99 8.90
N GLY A 68 9.26 7.09 8.18
CA GLY A 68 7.99 7.38 7.53
C GLY A 68 8.03 6.94 6.08
N PHE A 69 6.91 6.41 5.61
CA PHE A 69 6.72 6.16 4.19
C PHE A 69 6.42 7.47 3.46
N TYR A 70 7.14 7.71 2.37
CA TYR A 70 6.94 8.87 1.50
C TYR A 70 6.59 8.36 0.09
N PRO A 71 5.30 8.24 -0.26
CA PRO A 71 4.92 7.74 -1.57
C PRO A 71 5.34 8.73 -2.66
N PRO A 72 6.02 8.26 -3.72
CA PRO A 72 6.28 9.07 -4.90
C PRO A 72 5.05 9.08 -5.80
N LYS A 73 3.95 9.72 -5.40
CA LYS A 73 2.85 10.02 -6.33
C LYS A 73 2.82 11.53 -6.59
N PHE A 74 2.88 11.89 -7.88
CA PHE A 74 3.03 13.23 -8.46
C PHE A 74 2.07 14.27 -7.84
N GLY A 75 2.43 14.82 -6.68
CA GLY A 75 1.67 15.82 -5.95
C GLY A 75 0.50 15.33 -5.08
N ILE A 76 0.17 14.02 -5.08
CA ILE A 76 -0.91 13.45 -4.26
C ILE A 76 -0.31 12.68 -3.08
N TRP A 77 -0.55 13.21 -1.89
CA TRP A 77 -0.07 12.65 -0.63
C TRP A 77 -1.04 11.55 -0.19
N ALA A 78 -0.52 10.35 0.11
CA ALA A 78 -1.36 9.32 0.71
C ALA A 78 -1.96 9.85 2.02
N THR A 79 -3.27 9.61 2.19
CA THR A 79 -4.06 10.06 3.34
C THR A 79 -3.65 9.35 4.64
N HIS A 80 -3.01 8.18 4.54
CA HIS A 80 -2.59 7.36 5.67
C HIS A 80 -1.10 7.50 5.93
N ARG A 81 -0.75 7.85 7.17
CA ARG A 81 0.64 8.00 7.61
C ARG A 81 1.13 6.62 8.03
N ILE A 82 2.00 6.04 7.22
CA ILE A 82 2.56 4.71 7.42
C ILE A 82 3.98 4.86 7.95
N PHE A 83 4.28 4.14 9.02
CA PHE A 83 5.60 4.13 9.64
C PHE A 83 6.18 2.73 9.62
N ARG A 84 7.48 2.63 9.36
CA ARG A 84 8.28 1.42 9.55
C ARG A 84 9.10 1.57 10.82
N VAL A 85 8.83 0.72 11.80
CA VAL A 85 9.61 0.65 13.04
C VAL A 85 10.67 -0.43 12.86
N ILE A 86 11.93 -0.02 13.03
CA ILE A 86 13.09 -0.89 12.99
C ILE A 86 13.48 -1.24 14.41
N TYR A 87 13.58 -2.52 14.73
CA TYR A 87 14.00 -2.98 16.05
C TYR A 87 14.94 -4.18 15.96
N THR A 88 15.65 -4.50 17.03
CA THR A 88 16.36 -5.77 17.16
C THR A 88 15.63 -6.74 18.07
N LEU A 89 15.71 -8.02 17.76
CA LEU A 89 15.27 -9.13 18.61
C LEU A 89 16.34 -10.21 18.50
N GLU A 90 16.91 -10.63 19.63
CA GLU A 90 17.98 -11.64 19.68
C GLU A 90 19.15 -11.31 18.74
N GLY A 91 19.52 -10.02 18.66
CA GLY A 91 20.61 -9.53 17.81
C GLY A 91 20.27 -9.43 16.32
N ARG A 92 19.06 -9.83 15.89
CA ARG A 92 18.61 -9.72 14.50
C ARG A 92 17.78 -8.46 14.30
N LYS A 93 18.01 -7.76 13.19
CA LYS A 93 17.21 -6.61 12.77
C LYS A 93 15.85 -7.10 12.25
N MET A 94 14.79 -6.48 12.73
CA MET A 94 13.40 -6.80 12.46
C MET A 94 12.64 -5.51 12.09
N TYR A 95 11.49 -5.68 11.44
CA TYR A 95 10.66 -4.59 10.95
C TYR A 95 9.19 -4.84 11.28
N VAL A 96 8.45 -3.77 11.55
CA VAL A 96 6.99 -3.79 11.73
C VAL A 96 6.41 -2.51 11.15
N ILE A 97 5.20 -2.59 10.60
CA ILE A 97 4.45 -1.43 10.12
C ILE A 97 3.52 -0.93 11.23
N ALA A 98 3.46 0.39 11.38
CA ALA A 98 2.44 1.10 12.13
C ALA A 98 1.70 2.05 11.19
N LYS A 99 0.40 1.81 10.97
CA LYS A 99 -0.48 2.72 10.20
C LYS A 99 -1.25 3.61 11.15
N HIS A 100 -1.20 4.92 10.94
CA HIS A 100 -2.05 5.86 11.65
C HIS A 100 -3.39 6.02 10.92
N MET A 101 -4.48 5.61 11.56
CA MET A 101 -5.80 5.56 10.93
C MET A 101 -6.92 5.77 11.95
N THR A 102 -8.12 6.05 11.46
CA THR A 102 -9.30 6.15 12.33
C THR A 102 -9.58 4.80 12.99
N LYS A 103 -10.25 4.81 14.14
CA LYS A 103 -10.68 3.58 14.80
C LYS A 103 -11.53 2.69 13.90
N HIS A 104 -12.45 3.29 13.14
CA HIS A 104 -13.31 2.55 12.23
C HIS A 104 -12.51 1.80 11.17
N ASP A 105 -11.58 2.48 10.52
CA ASP A 105 -10.75 1.90 9.45
C ASP A 105 -9.77 0.86 10.00
N GLY A 106 -9.17 1.12 11.17
CA GLY A 106 -8.28 0.18 11.86
C GLY A 106 -8.99 -1.10 12.32
N ASP A 107 -10.17 -0.98 12.92
CA ASP A 107 -10.99 -2.14 13.32
C ASP A 107 -11.40 -2.97 12.08
N LYS A 108 -11.70 -2.28 10.97
CA LYS A 108 -12.10 -2.91 9.71
C LYS A 108 -10.93 -3.64 9.05
N GLU A 109 -9.77 -3.01 8.91
CA GLU A 109 -8.57 -3.65 8.36
C GLU A 109 -8.12 -4.84 9.24
N PHE A 110 -8.11 -4.66 10.57
CA PHE A 110 -7.82 -5.74 11.51
C PHE A 110 -8.79 -6.91 11.33
N TRP A 111 -10.09 -6.64 11.22
CA TRP A 111 -11.09 -7.70 11.02
C TRP A 111 -10.82 -8.50 9.75
N ALA A 112 -10.56 -7.84 8.63
CA ALA A 112 -10.28 -8.51 7.36
C ALA A 112 -9.05 -9.41 7.50
N LEU A 113 -7.93 -8.84 7.94
CA LEU A 113 -6.68 -9.56 8.04
C LEU A 113 -6.73 -10.69 9.09
N TYR A 114 -7.38 -10.48 10.23
CA TYR A 114 -7.41 -11.46 11.32
C TYR A 114 -8.45 -12.58 11.08
N TYR A 115 -9.65 -12.25 10.61
CA TYR A 115 -10.72 -13.25 10.46
C TYR A 115 -10.78 -13.89 9.08
N LYS A 116 -10.26 -13.25 8.02
CA LYS A 116 -10.31 -13.80 6.65
C LYS A 116 -8.95 -14.29 6.14
N PHE A 117 -7.86 -13.63 6.55
CA PHE A 117 -6.55 -13.81 5.94
C PHE A 117 -5.43 -14.21 6.92
N TYR A 118 -5.76 -14.51 8.17
CA TYR A 118 -4.75 -14.79 9.18
C TYR A 118 -3.93 -16.04 8.80
N LYS A 119 -2.60 -15.89 8.83
CA LYS A 119 -1.60 -16.90 8.42
C LYS A 119 -1.65 -17.28 6.93
N ILE A 120 -2.33 -16.51 6.09
CA ILE A 120 -2.23 -16.69 4.64
C ILE A 120 -0.89 -16.09 4.19
N PRO A 121 0.00 -16.86 3.52
CA PRO A 121 1.37 -16.42 3.23
C PRO A 121 1.51 -15.13 2.42
N TYR A 122 0.49 -14.76 1.64
CA TYR A 122 0.50 -13.59 0.75
C TYR A 122 -0.18 -12.36 1.36
N MET A 123 -0.49 -12.43 2.65
CA MET A 123 -1.23 -11.39 3.38
C MET A 123 -0.42 -11.00 4.62
N PRO A 124 -0.38 -9.71 4.98
CA PRO A 124 0.32 -9.27 6.17
C PRO A 124 -0.40 -9.77 7.43
N THR A 125 0.37 -10.26 8.39
CA THR A 125 -0.18 -10.63 9.70
C THR A 125 -0.56 -9.37 10.50
N PRO A 126 -1.83 -9.20 10.93
CA PRO A 126 -2.21 -8.13 11.82
C PRO A 126 -1.76 -8.47 13.25
N TYR A 127 -1.17 -7.52 13.96
CA TYR A 127 -0.71 -7.72 15.33
C TYR A 127 -1.67 -7.12 16.36
N TYR A 128 -1.94 -5.81 16.25
CA TYR A 128 -2.71 -5.08 17.25
C TYR A 128 -3.16 -3.71 16.74
N PHE A 129 -4.27 -3.18 17.24
CA PHE A 129 -4.67 -1.79 17.01
C PHE A 129 -4.72 -1.02 18.34
N LEU A 130 -3.84 -0.02 18.49
CA LEU A 130 -3.74 0.81 19.69
C LEU A 130 -4.46 2.15 19.48
N TYR A 131 -5.50 2.41 20.27
CA TYR A 131 -6.20 3.70 20.29
C TYR A 131 -6.64 4.06 21.72
N ASP A 132 -6.91 5.34 21.95
CA ASP A 132 -7.40 5.82 23.25
C ASP A 132 -8.93 5.76 23.33
N LYS A 133 -9.46 4.79 24.09
CA LYS A 133 -10.89 4.63 24.36
C LYS A 133 -11.53 5.81 25.11
N ARG A 134 -10.75 6.61 25.84
CA ARG A 134 -11.28 7.78 26.57
C ARG A 134 -11.65 8.88 25.59
N LEU A 135 -10.79 9.11 24.59
CA LEU A 135 -11.03 10.11 23.54
C LEU A 135 -12.23 9.78 22.65
N GLU A 136 -12.65 8.51 22.56
CA GLU A 136 -13.87 8.11 21.85
C GLU A 136 -15.14 8.75 22.38
N LYS A 137 -15.16 9.14 23.66
CA LYS A 137 -16.32 9.82 24.25
C LYS A 137 -16.40 11.29 23.87
N ASP A 138 -15.24 11.89 23.57
CA ASP A 138 -15.08 13.34 23.47
C ASP A 138 -14.86 13.81 22.02
N PHE A 139 -14.47 12.92 21.11
CA PHE A 139 -14.14 13.24 19.72
C PHE A 139 -14.91 12.36 18.73
N ARG A 140 -15.34 12.96 17.61
CA ARG A 140 -16.04 12.26 16.53
C ARG A 140 -15.15 11.26 15.79
N ASP A 141 -13.90 11.62 15.55
CA ASP A 141 -12.91 10.80 14.86
C ASP A 141 -11.73 10.52 15.81
N VAL A 142 -11.69 9.31 16.38
CA VAL A 142 -10.54 8.83 17.16
C VAL A 142 -9.55 8.17 16.24
N TYR A 143 -8.29 8.56 16.37
CA TYR A 143 -7.18 7.95 15.65
C TYR A 143 -6.39 7.00 16.54
N GLY A 144 -5.76 6.01 15.91
CA GLY A 144 -4.88 5.05 16.56
C GLY A 144 -3.80 4.54 15.63
N TYR A 145 -2.97 3.64 16.15
CA TYR A 145 -1.91 2.97 15.41
C TYR A 145 -2.23 1.49 15.21
N PHE A 146 -2.38 1.09 13.95
CA PHE A 146 -2.55 -0.30 13.54
C PHE A 146 -1.19 -0.93 13.22
N TRP A 147 -0.84 -1.93 14.01
CA TRP A 147 0.42 -2.66 13.94
C TRP A 147 0.25 -3.94 13.14
N MET A 148 1.12 -4.13 12.14
CA MET A 148 1.06 -5.28 11.24
C MET A 148 2.44 -5.65 10.72
N GLU A 149 2.54 -6.85 10.14
CA GLU A 149 3.75 -7.36 9.51
C GLU A 149 4.27 -6.43 8.42
N TYR A 150 5.59 -6.21 8.42
CA TYR A 150 6.28 -5.60 7.31
C TYR A 150 6.55 -6.63 6.22
N ILE A 151 5.97 -6.44 5.05
CA ILE A 151 6.28 -7.23 3.86
C ILE A 151 7.53 -6.62 3.20
N GLU A 152 8.69 -7.22 3.47
CA GLU A 152 9.90 -6.96 2.70
C GLU A 152 9.67 -7.39 1.25
N HIS A 153 9.85 -6.48 0.30
CA HIS A 153 9.53 -6.65 -1.11
C HIS A 153 10.58 -5.94 -1.97
N GLU A 154 10.64 -6.31 -3.24
CA GLU A 154 11.60 -5.80 -4.23
C GLU A 154 11.02 -4.65 -5.05
N ILE A 155 9.75 -4.77 -5.44
CA ILE A 155 9.06 -3.84 -6.34
C ILE A 155 7.54 -3.90 -6.09
N ASN A 156 6.80 -2.81 -6.32
CA ASN A 156 5.33 -2.88 -6.39
C ASN A 156 4.83 -3.10 -7.84
N PHE A 157 3.53 -3.31 -8.02
CA PHE A 157 2.96 -3.61 -9.34
C PHE A 157 3.03 -2.44 -10.33
N GLU A 158 2.95 -1.20 -9.84
CA GLU A 158 3.11 0.02 -10.65
C GLU A 158 4.55 0.17 -11.18
N GLU A 159 5.54 0.02 -10.31
CA GLU A 159 6.97 0.02 -10.64
C GLU A 159 7.30 -1.16 -11.58
N TYR A 160 6.70 -2.33 -11.35
CA TYR A 160 6.86 -3.52 -12.20
C TYR A 160 6.31 -3.30 -13.61
N LEU A 161 5.12 -2.68 -13.72
CA LEU A 161 4.55 -2.27 -14.99
C LEU A 161 5.48 -1.28 -15.72
N LEU A 162 5.98 -0.27 -15.01
CA LEU A 162 6.89 0.71 -15.59
C LEU A 162 8.17 0.06 -16.12
N ASP A 163 8.82 -0.79 -15.32
CA ASP A 163 10.04 -1.49 -15.73
C ASP A 163 9.80 -2.48 -16.87
N TRP A 164 8.62 -3.09 -16.94
CA TRP A 164 8.18 -3.84 -18.11
C TRP A 164 8.04 -2.93 -19.33
N VAL A 165 7.28 -1.85 -19.26
CA VAL A 165 7.07 -0.94 -20.41
C VAL A 165 8.39 -0.39 -20.94
N LEU A 166 9.32 -0.03 -20.06
CA LEU A 166 10.65 0.49 -20.40
C LEU A 166 11.65 -0.58 -20.87
N GLY A 167 11.29 -1.86 -20.95
CA GLY A 167 12.20 -2.91 -21.42
C GLY A 167 13.23 -3.40 -20.39
N ARG A 168 13.15 -2.95 -19.13
CA ARG A 168 14.07 -3.33 -18.05
C ARG A 168 13.79 -4.74 -17.55
N ILE A 169 12.52 -5.14 -17.55
CA ILE A 169 12.07 -6.50 -17.27
C ILE A 169 11.75 -7.22 -18.58
N ARG A 170 12.24 -8.46 -18.71
CA ARG A 170 12.11 -9.27 -19.93
C ARG A 170 10.99 -10.30 -19.90
N ARG A 171 10.38 -10.54 -18.73
CA ARG A 171 9.33 -11.54 -18.55
C ARG A 171 8.26 -11.02 -17.58
N LEU A 172 7.00 -11.23 -17.93
CA LEU A 172 5.86 -10.98 -17.05
C LEU A 172 5.56 -12.21 -16.20
N ASP A 173 5.84 -12.09 -14.91
CA ASP A 173 5.65 -13.14 -13.91
C ASP A 173 4.44 -12.78 -13.04
N LEU A 174 3.24 -13.05 -13.57
CA LEU A 174 1.95 -12.83 -12.88
C LEU A 174 1.52 -14.04 -12.03
N TYR A 175 2.44 -14.97 -11.75
CA TYR A 175 2.15 -16.37 -11.40
C TYR A 175 1.18 -16.55 -10.23
N ASN A 176 1.33 -15.80 -9.14
CA ASN A 176 0.40 -15.90 -8.02
C ASN A 176 -0.60 -14.72 -7.94
N LEU A 177 -0.62 -13.78 -8.90
CA LEU A 177 -1.58 -12.68 -8.89
C LEU A 177 -3.02 -13.20 -9.02
N VAL A 178 -3.23 -14.14 -9.93
CA VAL A 178 -4.54 -14.79 -10.13
C VAL A 178 -4.98 -15.55 -8.89
N GLU A 179 -4.08 -16.36 -8.33
CA GLU A 179 -4.33 -17.11 -7.11
C GLU A 179 -4.65 -16.19 -5.93
N LEU A 180 -3.91 -15.09 -5.79
CA LEU A 180 -4.06 -14.10 -4.74
C LEU A 180 -5.43 -13.41 -4.80
N LEU A 181 -5.80 -12.87 -5.96
CA LEU A 181 -7.09 -12.18 -6.10
C LEU A 181 -8.27 -13.16 -6.02
N THR A 182 -8.13 -14.35 -6.60
CA THR A 182 -9.14 -15.42 -6.47
C THR A 182 -9.31 -15.82 -5.01
N LEU A 183 -8.22 -15.89 -4.23
CA LEU A 183 -8.27 -16.15 -2.80
C LEU A 183 -9.02 -15.04 -2.05
N VAL A 184 -8.75 -13.77 -2.33
CA VAL A 184 -9.50 -12.63 -1.75
C VAL A 184 -10.99 -12.78 -2.02
N TRP A 185 -11.35 -12.97 -3.29
CA TRP A 185 -12.74 -13.11 -3.71
C TRP A 185 -13.43 -14.34 -3.11
N SER A 186 -12.69 -15.44 -2.92
CA SER A 186 -13.23 -16.65 -2.25
C SER A 186 -13.64 -16.40 -0.79
N LYS A 187 -13.12 -15.34 -0.15
CA LYS A 187 -13.52 -14.95 1.21
C LYS A 187 -14.81 -14.11 1.26
N GLY A 188 -15.41 -13.84 0.09
CA GLY A 188 -16.66 -13.09 -0.06
C GLY A 188 -16.48 -11.58 0.05
N ILE A 189 -15.29 -11.07 -0.28
CA ILE A 189 -14.96 -9.64 -0.23
C ILE A 189 -14.27 -9.20 -1.52
N LYS A 190 -14.38 -7.90 -1.82
CA LYS A 190 -13.54 -7.16 -2.76
C LYS A 190 -12.62 -6.20 -2.01
N HIS A 191 -11.45 -5.92 -2.58
CA HIS A 191 -10.48 -5.00 -1.98
C HIS A 191 -11.01 -3.57 -1.96
N ASN A 192 -11.73 -3.15 -3.02
CA ASN A 192 -12.36 -1.82 -3.15
C ASN A 192 -11.37 -0.63 -3.06
N ASP A 193 -10.08 -0.92 -3.14
CA ASP A 193 -8.96 0.01 -3.33
C ASP A 193 -7.75 -0.75 -3.91
N LEU A 194 -7.99 -1.66 -4.87
CA LEU A 194 -6.92 -2.48 -5.44
C LEU A 194 -6.10 -1.62 -6.40
N LYS A 195 -4.99 -1.08 -5.92
CA LYS A 195 -4.04 -0.26 -6.68
C LYS A 195 -2.73 -0.99 -6.83
N GLY A 196 -1.91 -0.59 -7.80
CA GLY A 196 -0.63 -1.26 -8.02
C GLY A 196 0.35 -1.06 -6.87
N GLU A 197 0.29 0.07 -6.15
CA GLU A 197 1.08 0.30 -4.94
C GLU A 197 0.75 -0.66 -3.77
N HIS A 198 -0.41 -1.32 -3.80
CA HIS A 198 -0.85 -2.28 -2.77
C HIS A 198 -0.46 -3.73 -3.08
N LEU A 199 0.10 -3.97 -4.26
CA LEU A 199 0.61 -5.28 -4.67
C LEU A 199 2.13 -5.25 -4.62
N LEU A 200 2.69 -6.01 -3.68
CA LEU A 200 4.12 -6.03 -3.39
C LEU A 200 4.74 -7.36 -3.85
N LEU A 201 5.74 -7.31 -4.72
CA LEU A 201 6.45 -8.50 -5.19
C LEU A 201 7.61 -8.82 -4.24
N LYS A 202 7.60 -10.03 -3.67
CA LYS A 202 8.67 -10.57 -2.83
C LYS A 202 9.10 -11.93 -3.37
N GLY A 203 10.30 -11.98 -3.94
CA GLY A 203 10.76 -13.17 -4.66
C GLY A 203 9.87 -13.39 -5.89
N ASP A 204 9.19 -14.53 -5.93
CA ASP A 204 8.29 -14.91 -7.03
C ASP A 204 6.80 -14.70 -6.70
N LYS A 205 6.48 -14.00 -5.59
CA LYS A 205 5.12 -13.91 -5.06
C LYS A 205 4.66 -12.48 -4.79
N TRP A 206 3.52 -12.13 -5.37
CA TRP A 206 2.71 -10.96 -5.03
C TRP A 206 2.08 -11.12 -3.64
N HIS A 207 2.11 -10.06 -2.87
CA HIS A 207 1.47 -9.91 -1.57
C HIS A 207 0.52 -8.72 -1.64
N LEU A 208 -0.65 -8.83 -1.03
CA LEU A 208 -1.65 -7.76 -1.02
C LEU A 208 -1.70 -7.10 0.35
N ILE A 209 -1.69 -5.77 0.37
CA ILE A 209 -1.79 -4.95 1.57
C ILE A 209 -2.96 -3.97 1.45
N ASP A 210 -3.29 -3.30 2.56
CA ASP A 210 -4.22 -2.17 2.62
C ASP A 210 -5.72 -2.51 2.50
N PHE A 211 -6.22 -3.28 3.48
CA PHE A 211 -7.60 -3.74 3.47
C PHE A 211 -8.59 -2.76 4.11
N GLU A 212 -8.21 -1.55 4.51
CA GLU A 212 -9.12 -0.61 5.19
C GLU A 212 -10.41 -0.31 4.37
N LYS A 213 -10.31 -0.30 3.04
CA LYS A 213 -11.44 0.02 2.16
C LYS A 213 -12.25 -1.19 1.70
N PHE A 214 -11.91 -2.41 2.15
CA PHE A 214 -12.57 -3.64 1.69
C PHE A 214 -14.10 -3.57 1.81
N LYS A 215 -14.81 -4.27 0.92
CA LYS A 215 -16.27 -4.42 1.00
C LYS A 215 -16.66 -5.87 0.79
N HIS A 216 -17.76 -6.26 1.41
CA HIS A 216 -18.40 -7.54 1.08
C HIS A 216 -18.96 -7.51 -0.33
N PHE A 217 -18.86 -8.64 -1.03
CA PHE A 217 -19.54 -8.80 -2.32
C PHE A 217 -21.04 -8.64 -2.17
N ARG A 218 -21.60 -7.85 -3.06
CA ARG A 218 -23.04 -7.65 -3.23
C ARG A 218 -23.51 -8.18 -4.57
N LYS A 219 -22.66 -8.19 -5.60
CA LYS A 219 -23.00 -8.61 -6.96
C LYS A 219 -21.82 -9.29 -7.67
N PRO A 220 -22.05 -10.08 -8.73
CA PRO A 220 -20.97 -10.73 -9.49
C PRO A 220 -19.94 -9.76 -10.08
N GLU A 221 -20.36 -8.55 -10.46
CA GLU A 221 -19.52 -7.54 -11.13
C GLU A 221 -18.47 -6.91 -10.19
N ASP A 222 -18.59 -7.14 -8.87
CA ASP A 222 -17.67 -6.61 -7.87
C ASP A 222 -16.21 -7.07 -8.09
N LYS A 223 -15.99 -8.20 -8.77
CA LYS A 223 -14.63 -8.67 -9.17
C LYS A 223 -14.06 -7.82 -10.30
N GLU A 224 -14.91 -7.44 -11.25
CA GLU A 224 -14.54 -6.61 -12.39
C GLU A 224 -14.14 -5.21 -11.92
N ASP A 225 -14.80 -4.70 -10.88
CA ASP A 225 -14.45 -3.42 -10.26
C ASP A 225 -13.03 -3.40 -9.68
N ASP A 226 -12.62 -4.43 -8.93
CA ASP A 226 -11.26 -4.53 -8.38
C ASP A 226 -10.21 -4.54 -9.50
N LEU A 227 -10.45 -5.31 -10.58
CA LEU A 227 -9.54 -5.37 -11.73
C LEU A 227 -9.51 -4.06 -12.52
N ALA A 228 -10.66 -3.44 -12.73
CA ALA A 228 -10.77 -2.14 -13.39
C ALA A 228 -10.00 -1.05 -12.63
N MET A 229 -10.06 -1.06 -11.29
CA MET A 229 -9.26 -0.17 -10.45
C MET A 229 -7.77 -0.45 -10.59
N LEU A 230 -7.36 -1.73 -10.51
CA LEU A 230 -5.94 -2.09 -10.60
C LEU A 230 -5.32 -1.63 -11.92
N ILE A 231 -5.95 -1.98 -13.04
CA ILE A 231 -5.44 -1.60 -14.35
C ILE A 231 -5.51 -0.08 -14.51
N GLY A 232 -6.67 0.53 -14.24
CA GLY A 232 -6.83 1.97 -14.50
C GLY A 232 -5.95 2.86 -13.63
N ASP A 233 -5.76 2.57 -12.33
CA ASP A 233 -4.86 3.33 -11.46
C ASP A 233 -3.39 3.15 -11.90
N SER A 234 -3.00 1.92 -12.28
CA SER A 234 -1.65 1.64 -12.79
C SER A 234 -1.37 2.34 -14.12
N SER A 235 -2.37 2.45 -15.00
CA SER A 235 -2.28 3.22 -16.26
C SER A 235 -2.09 4.71 -16.00
N LEU A 236 -2.82 5.28 -15.01
CA LEU A 236 -2.65 6.68 -14.61
C LEU A 236 -1.26 6.94 -14.03
N PHE A 237 -0.76 6.03 -13.20
CA PHE A 237 0.61 6.10 -12.69
C PHE A 237 1.64 6.14 -13.84
N LEU A 238 1.51 5.20 -14.79
CA LEU A 238 2.42 5.11 -15.92
C LEU A 238 2.39 6.39 -16.77
N ASP A 239 1.20 6.89 -17.11
CA ASP A 239 1.03 8.12 -17.88
C ASP A 239 1.65 9.33 -17.16
N GLY A 240 1.38 9.48 -15.87
CA GLY A 240 1.97 10.54 -15.04
C GLY A 240 3.51 10.48 -15.01
N TYR A 241 4.08 9.28 -14.88
CA TYR A 241 5.53 9.09 -14.92
C TYR A 241 6.12 9.47 -16.28
N LEU A 242 5.56 8.95 -17.37
CA LEU A 242 6.06 9.21 -18.72
C LEU A 242 5.94 10.70 -19.07
N SER A 243 4.82 11.33 -18.72
CA SER A 243 4.60 12.77 -18.91
C SER A 243 5.62 13.62 -18.16
N PHE A 244 5.85 13.33 -16.87
CA PHE A 244 6.86 14.02 -16.06
C PHE A 244 8.28 13.89 -16.64
N HIS A 245 8.59 12.74 -17.24
CA HIS A 245 9.87 12.48 -17.87
C HIS A 245 9.94 12.82 -19.36
N HIS A 246 8.89 13.42 -19.93
CA HIS A 246 8.79 13.75 -21.36
C HIS A 246 9.04 12.53 -22.29
N ILE A 247 8.54 11.37 -21.90
CA ILE A 247 8.60 10.13 -22.68
C ILE A 247 7.22 9.88 -23.32
N GLU A 248 7.20 9.54 -24.61
CA GLU A 248 5.97 9.21 -25.32
C GLU A 248 5.71 7.70 -25.30
N LEU A 249 4.49 7.28 -24.95
CA LEU A 249 4.08 5.87 -24.94
C LEU A 249 3.78 5.39 -26.37
N GLU A 250 4.83 5.11 -27.15
CA GLU A 250 4.71 4.70 -28.55
C GLU A 250 5.58 3.48 -28.90
N GLY A 251 5.38 2.94 -30.10
CA GLY A 251 6.17 1.83 -30.63
C GLY A 251 6.18 0.60 -29.72
N GLU A 252 7.37 0.12 -29.39
CA GLU A 252 7.56 -1.08 -28.56
C GLU A 252 7.05 -0.89 -27.12
N MET A 253 7.12 0.32 -26.55
CA MET A 253 6.60 0.59 -25.21
C MET A 253 5.09 0.43 -25.15
N LYS A 254 4.38 0.96 -26.16
CA LYS A 254 2.93 0.79 -26.30
C LYS A 254 2.57 -0.69 -26.45
N LYS A 255 3.29 -1.41 -27.32
CA LYS A 255 3.06 -2.85 -27.54
C LYS A 255 3.23 -3.65 -26.24
N ARG A 256 4.27 -3.35 -25.46
CA ARG A 256 4.50 -3.98 -24.14
C ARG A 256 3.39 -3.67 -23.15
N TYR A 257 2.92 -2.43 -23.10
CA TYR A 257 1.77 -2.08 -22.27
C TYR A 257 0.50 -2.85 -22.68
N ASP A 258 0.20 -2.90 -23.98
CA ASP A 258 -0.97 -3.62 -24.50
C ASP A 258 -0.88 -5.13 -24.18
N GLU A 259 0.31 -5.73 -24.29
CA GLU A 259 0.57 -7.12 -23.89
C GLU A 259 0.33 -7.34 -22.40
N PHE A 260 0.81 -6.44 -21.54
CA PHE A 260 0.59 -6.52 -20.10
C PHE A 260 -0.90 -6.47 -19.75
N ALA A 261 -1.62 -5.47 -20.27
CA ALA A 261 -3.04 -5.30 -20.00
C ALA A 261 -3.84 -6.52 -20.50
N GLY A 262 -3.53 -7.01 -21.71
CA GLY A 262 -4.13 -8.22 -22.25
C GLY A 262 -3.89 -9.44 -21.36
N MET A 263 -2.65 -9.70 -20.96
CA MET A 263 -2.32 -10.85 -20.11
C MET A 263 -3.01 -10.81 -18.75
N VAL A 264 -3.10 -9.64 -18.10
CA VAL A 264 -3.79 -9.52 -16.82
C VAL A 264 -5.29 -9.80 -16.99
N LEU A 265 -5.95 -9.18 -17.98
CA LEU A 265 -7.39 -9.34 -18.20
C LEU A 265 -7.76 -10.77 -18.62
N ASP A 266 -6.98 -11.36 -19.53
CA ASP A 266 -7.16 -12.73 -19.99
C ASP A 266 -7.01 -13.74 -18.85
N ALA A 267 -6.08 -13.49 -17.93
CA ALA A 267 -5.85 -14.36 -16.78
C ALA A 267 -7.05 -14.44 -15.82
N PHE A 268 -7.92 -13.43 -15.82
CA PHE A 268 -9.16 -13.42 -15.04
C PHE A 268 -10.41 -13.74 -15.87
N GLY A 269 -10.30 -13.80 -17.20
CA GLY A 269 -11.44 -14.02 -18.10
C GLY A 269 -12.51 -12.93 -18.02
N VAL A 270 -12.09 -11.68 -17.73
CA VAL A 270 -12.99 -10.54 -17.53
C VAL A 270 -12.82 -9.51 -18.65
N ASP A 271 -13.93 -9.09 -19.26
CA ASP A 271 -13.96 -7.94 -20.17
C ASP A 271 -14.35 -6.66 -19.40
N ILE A 272 -13.35 -5.87 -19.01
CA ILE A 272 -13.57 -4.58 -18.32
C ILE A 272 -13.89 -3.42 -19.27
N SER A 273 -13.96 -3.63 -20.60
CA SER A 273 -14.15 -2.55 -21.58
C SER A 273 -15.45 -1.75 -21.37
N ARG A 274 -16.45 -2.38 -20.75
CA ARG A 274 -17.73 -1.77 -20.41
C ARG A 274 -17.79 -1.23 -18.98
N ASN A 275 -16.82 -1.53 -18.13
CA ASN A 275 -16.82 -1.15 -16.72
C ASN A 275 -16.76 0.40 -16.57
N PRO A 276 -17.70 1.02 -15.83
CA PRO A 276 -17.75 2.47 -15.66
C PRO A 276 -16.51 3.07 -15.00
N HIS A 277 -15.89 2.38 -14.04
CA HIS A 277 -14.67 2.85 -13.37
C HIS A 277 -13.51 2.90 -14.36
N PHE A 278 -13.36 1.86 -15.18
CA PHE A 278 -12.35 1.83 -16.24
C PHE A 278 -12.56 2.97 -17.25
N LYS A 279 -13.80 3.18 -17.72
CA LYS A 279 -14.13 4.28 -18.64
C LYS A 279 -13.86 5.67 -18.05
N MET A 280 -14.16 5.86 -16.77
CA MET A 280 -13.89 7.12 -16.08
C MET A 280 -12.38 7.38 -16.00
N LEU A 281 -11.58 6.39 -15.63
CA LEU A 281 -10.12 6.49 -15.56
C LEU A 281 -9.52 6.81 -16.95
N LEU A 282 -10.02 6.15 -18.00
CA LEU A 282 -9.67 6.49 -19.39
C LEU A 282 -10.08 7.92 -19.79
N SER A 283 -11.20 8.42 -19.27
CA SER A 283 -11.66 9.78 -19.57
C SER A 283 -10.81 10.85 -18.91
N VAL A 284 -10.25 10.60 -17.72
CA VAL A 284 -9.30 11.50 -17.05
C VAL A 284 -8.05 11.69 -17.90
N ILE A 285 -7.48 10.59 -18.41
CA ILE A 285 -6.36 10.60 -19.37
C ILE A 285 -6.70 11.47 -20.60
N ARG A 286 -7.95 11.40 -21.09
CA ARG A 286 -8.40 12.16 -22.28
C ARG A 286 -8.72 13.63 -22.01
N SER A 287 -9.18 13.98 -20.80
CA SER A 287 -9.69 15.33 -20.50
C SER A 287 -8.62 16.35 -20.11
N GLU A 288 -7.44 15.91 -19.66
CA GLU A 288 -6.35 16.81 -19.28
C GLU A 288 -5.54 17.36 -20.49
N GLY A 289 -5.98 17.11 -21.73
CA GLY A 289 -5.24 17.54 -22.93
C GLY A 289 -3.92 16.79 -23.15
N ILE A 290 -3.75 15.67 -22.44
CA ILE A 290 -2.70 14.68 -22.64
C ILE A 290 -3.05 13.92 -23.93
N ARG A 291 -2.10 13.92 -24.87
CA ARG A 291 -2.29 13.73 -26.31
C ARG A 291 -3.27 12.62 -26.70
N GLU A 292 -4.05 12.89 -27.74
CA GLU A 292 -4.67 11.87 -28.58
C GLU A 292 -3.58 10.94 -29.16
N SER A 293 -3.21 9.89 -28.43
CA SER A 293 -2.59 8.70 -29.02
C SER A 293 -3.51 7.52 -28.75
N ALA A 294 -4.56 7.44 -29.58
CA ALA A 294 -5.19 6.21 -30.10
C ALA A 294 -5.04 4.90 -29.28
N ALA A 295 -5.28 4.93 -27.96
CA ALA A 295 -5.08 3.76 -27.10
C ALA A 295 -6.25 2.77 -27.14
N PHE A 296 -7.40 3.15 -27.68
CA PHE A 296 -8.57 2.26 -27.73
C PHE A 296 -9.40 2.56 -28.98
N ARG A 297 -8.97 2.01 -30.12
CA ARG A 297 -9.86 1.62 -31.21
C ARG A 297 -9.85 0.11 -31.31
#